data_AF-A0A8T6PHX6-F1
#
_entry.id   AF-A0A8T6PHX6-F1
#
_cell.length_a   1.000
_cell.length_b   1.000
_cell.length_c   1.000
_cell.angle_alpha   90.00
_cell.angle_beta   90.00
_cell.angle_gamma   90.00
#
_symmetry.space_group_name_H-M   'P 1'
#
loop_
_entity.id
_entity.type
_entity.pdbx_description
1 polymer ?
#
loop_
_entity_poly.entity_id
_entity_poly.type
_entity_poly.pdbx_seq_one_letter_code
_entity_poly.pdbx_strand_id
1 'polypeptide(L)'
;MEQHTRDDYDYQERQRRERRRSRRQQITGMQVVFATILAIGLLLTINFSARIRRGQAYDDIKREVEGTIAALEAENLDLREEYDFAQSEAAVAQWAHREGKMVREGEILVIPIPGYQPTISADAPSTPTPSPPQRGPDEDEVPTWHLWWSLFFDSDPPGS
;
A
#
# COMPACT_ATOMS: atom_id res chain seq x y z
N MET A 1 80.96 -7.15 65.48
CA MET A 1 80.94 -6.37 64.22
C MET A 1 79.55 -6.49 63.60
N GLU A 2 78.51 -5.95 64.25
CA GLU A 2 77.09 -6.19 63.88
C GLU A 2 76.26 -4.88 63.82
N GLN A 3 76.91 -3.72 63.82
CA GLN A 3 76.21 -2.42 63.77
C GLN A 3 76.18 -1.79 62.38
N HIS A 4 76.96 -2.29 61.41
CA HIS A 4 77.06 -1.64 60.10
C HIS A 4 75.93 -2.01 59.13
N THR A 5 75.20 -3.11 59.37
CA THR A 5 74.13 -3.56 58.47
C THR A 5 72.76 -2.99 58.80
N ARG A 6 72.56 -2.31 59.94
CA ARG A 6 71.22 -1.79 60.33
C ARG A 6 70.86 -0.48 59.62
N ASP A 7 71.86 0.31 59.25
CA ASP A 7 71.66 1.59 58.56
C ASP A 7 71.28 1.41 57.08
N ASP A 8 71.72 0.34 56.42
CA ASP A 8 71.47 0.10 54.99
C ASP A 8 70.01 -0.28 54.67
N TYR A 9 69.27 -0.85 55.63
CA TYR A 9 67.86 -1.22 55.40
C TYR A 9 66.93 0.00 55.36
N ASP A 10 67.24 1.06 56.11
CA ASP A 10 66.42 2.27 56.18
C ASP A 10 66.57 3.18 54.94
N TYR A 11 67.69 3.07 54.21
CA TYR A 11 67.87 3.77 52.94
C TYR A 11 67.05 3.13 51.80
N GLN A 12 66.92 1.80 51.80
CA GLN A 12 66.20 1.08 50.73
C GLN A 12 64.67 1.25 50.82
N GLU A 13 64.11 1.37 52.03
CA GLU A 13 62.67 1.56 52.19
C GLU A 13 62.18 2.95 51.76
N ARG A 14 62.98 4.00 51.97
CA ARG A 14 62.62 5.36 51.52
C ARG A 14 62.55 5.45 50.00
N GLN A 15 63.49 4.84 49.28
CA GLN A 15 63.50 4.86 47.82
C GLN A 15 62.34 4.08 47.18
N ARG A 16 61.80 3.06 47.82
CA ARG A 16 60.66 2.29 47.29
C ARG A 16 59.33 3.03 47.40
N ARG A 17 59.17 3.94 48.36
CA ARG A 17 57.92 4.71 48.56
C ARG A 17 57.78 5.88 47.57
N GLU A 18 58.89 6.45 47.10
CA GLU A 18 58.86 7.57 46.14
C GLU A 18 58.58 7.12 44.70
N ARG A 19 58.98 5.91 44.31
CA ARG A 19 58.76 5.40 42.94
C ARG A 19 57.30 5.04 42.60
N ARG A 20 56.39 5.08 43.58
CA ARG A 20 54.96 4.75 43.38
C ARG A 20 54.07 5.98 43.16
N ARG A 21 54.64 7.19 43.06
CA ARG A 21 53.88 8.44 42.86
C ARG A 21 53.85 8.99 41.44
N SER A 22 54.44 8.34 40.43
CA SER A 22 54.22 8.76 39.03
C SER A 22 52.99 8.08 38.43
N ARG A 23 51.85 8.34 39.07
CA ARG A 23 50.51 8.26 38.47
C ARG A 23 50.26 9.59 37.77
N ARG A 24 50.48 9.61 36.47
CA ARG A 24 49.59 10.24 35.48
C ARG A 24 50.24 9.89 34.16
N GLN A 25 49.70 8.89 33.47
CA GLN A 25 49.91 8.78 32.04
C GLN A 25 49.57 10.15 31.47
N GLN A 26 50.61 10.91 31.11
CA GLN A 26 50.46 12.15 30.39
C GLN A 26 49.91 11.72 29.05
N ILE A 27 48.59 11.75 28.91
CA ILE A 27 47.94 11.64 27.62
C ILE A 27 48.57 12.79 26.84
N THR A 28 49.45 12.44 25.92
CA THR A 28 50.17 13.43 25.12
C THR A 28 49.10 14.26 24.40
N GLY A 29 49.22 15.58 24.37
CA GLY A 29 48.16 16.44 23.82
C GLY A 29 47.70 16.01 22.41
N MET A 30 48.60 15.40 21.65
CA MET A 30 48.33 14.78 20.35
C MET A 30 47.36 13.57 20.42
N GLN A 31 47.46 12.72 21.44
CA GLN A 31 46.50 11.63 21.68
C GLN A 31 45.11 12.15 22.04
N VAL A 32 45.03 13.25 22.81
CA VAL A 32 43.75 13.90 23.10
C VAL A 32 43.15 14.44 21.82
N VAL A 33 43.89 15.22 21.03
CA VAL A 33 43.40 15.76 19.75
C VAL A 33 42.95 14.67 18.79
N PHE A 34 43.72 13.58 18.66
CA PHE A 34 43.34 12.45 17.83
C PHE A 34 42.05 11.78 18.32
N ALA A 35 41.93 11.53 19.62
CA ALA A 35 40.70 10.99 20.22
C ALA A 35 39.51 11.93 20.01
N THR A 36 39.70 13.25 20.10
CA THR A 36 38.64 14.24 19.87
C THR A 36 38.16 14.23 18.41
N ILE A 37 39.08 14.20 17.44
CA ILE A 37 38.73 14.12 16.01
C ILE A 37 37.97 12.83 15.73
N LEU A 38 38.42 11.71 16.29
CA LEU A 38 37.79 10.40 16.10
C LEU A 38 36.40 10.36 16.74
N ALA A 39 36.24 10.93 17.94
CA ALA A 39 34.95 11.07 18.61
C ALA A 39 33.97 11.97 17.82
N ILE A 40 34.46 13.09 17.28
CA ILE A 40 33.67 13.99 16.43
C ILE A 40 33.24 13.26 15.14
N GLY A 41 34.17 12.58 14.45
CA GLY A 41 33.86 11.81 13.25
C GLY A 41 32.84 10.69 13.47
N LEU A 42 32.93 9.99 14.61
CA LEU A 42 31.96 8.98 15.00
C LEU A 42 30.58 9.60 15.28
N LEU A 43 30.52 10.72 16.00
CA LEU A 43 29.29 11.48 16.25
C LEU A 43 28.63 11.95 14.95
N LEU A 44 29.41 12.47 14.00
CA LEU A 44 28.93 12.88 12.68
C LEU A 44 28.33 11.70 11.91
N THR A 45 29.00 10.53 11.91
CA THR A 45 28.51 9.33 11.22
C THR A 45 27.17 8.83 11.79
N ILE A 46 27.03 8.83 13.11
CA ILE A 46 25.78 8.47 13.80
C ILE A 46 24.68 9.49 13.51
N ASN A 47 25.01 10.79 13.60
CA ASN A 47 24.06 11.88 13.36
C ASN A 47 23.59 11.94 11.89
N PHE A 48 24.49 11.65 10.94
CA PHE A 48 24.16 11.59 9.52
C PHE A 48 23.27 10.39 9.21
N SER A 49 23.55 9.23 9.82
CA SER A 49 22.68 8.05 9.73
C SER A 49 21.26 8.33 10.28
N ALA A 50 21.15 9.11 11.35
CA ALA A 50 19.86 9.52 11.91
C ALA A 50 19.15 10.63 11.11
N ARG A 51 19.89 11.43 10.33
CA ARG A 51 19.32 12.47 9.47
C ARG A 51 18.76 11.90 8.17
N ILE A 52 19.44 10.94 7.55
CA ILE A 52 18.97 10.26 6.33
C ILE A 52 17.67 9.49 6.61
N ARG A 53 17.60 8.74 7.72
CA ARG A 53 16.39 7.99 8.09
C ARG A 53 15.17 8.86 8.37
N ARG A 54 15.37 10.10 8.85
CA ARG A 54 14.27 11.03 9.08
C ARG A 54 13.69 11.55 7.77
N GLY A 55 14.51 11.85 6.77
CA GLY A 55 14.04 12.34 5.47
C GLY A 55 13.10 11.35 4.76
N GLN A 56 13.47 10.07 4.75
CA GLN A 56 12.66 9.03 4.08
C GLN A 56 11.35 8.74 4.81
N ALA A 57 11.36 8.73 6.15
CA ALA A 57 10.15 8.52 6.93
C ALA A 57 9.09 9.62 6.69
N TYR A 58 9.51 10.87 6.46
CA TYR A 58 8.57 11.94 6.15
C TYR A 58 7.91 11.79 4.78
N ASP A 59 8.68 11.36 3.77
CA ASP A 59 8.13 11.13 2.43
C ASP A 59 7.17 9.94 2.40
N ASP A 60 7.48 8.87 3.13
CA ASP A 60 6.61 7.69 3.23
C ASP A 60 5.28 8.02 3.92
N ILE A 61 5.34 8.73 5.07
CA ILE A 61 4.13 9.19 5.78
C ILE A 61 3.30 10.12 4.89
N LYS A 62 3.96 11.03 4.17
CA LYS A 62 3.25 11.95 3.27
C LYS A 62 2.52 11.20 2.17
N ARG A 63 3.18 10.23 1.52
CA ARG A 63 2.56 9.40 0.48
C ARG A 63 1.38 8.58 1.01
N GLU A 64 1.52 8.02 2.20
CA GLU A 64 0.44 7.26 2.86
C GLU A 64 -0.78 8.14 3.13
N VAL A 65 -0.56 9.34 3.68
CA VAL A 65 -1.64 10.31 3.97
C VAL A 65 -2.29 10.79 2.67
N GLU A 66 -1.51 11.16 1.65
CA GLU A 66 -2.04 11.58 0.35
C GLU A 66 -2.85 10.47 -0.33
N GLY A 67 -2.39 9.21 -0.27
CA GLY A 67 -3.12 8.06 -0.79
C GLY A 67 -4.45 7.82 -0.05
N THR A 68 -4.44 7.98 1.28
CA THR A 68 -5.65 7.85 2.10
C THR A 68 -6.67 8.94 1.77
N ILE A 69 -6.22 10.18 1.60
CA ILE A 69 -7.11 11.29 1.20
C ILE A 69 -7.74 11.01 -0.16
N ALA A 70 -6.93 10.61 -1.15
CA ALA A 70 -7.44 10.32 -2.49
C ALA A 70 -8.48 9.19 -2.49
N ALA A 71 -8.26 8.13 -1.70
CA ALA A 71 -9.21 7.03 -1.55
C ALA A 71 -10.53 7.50 -0.91
N LEU A 72 -10.45 8.29 0.16
CA LEU A 72 -11.62 8.82 0.84
C LEU A 72 -12.41 9.82 -0.01
N GLU A 73 -11.73 10.65 -0.80
CA GLU A 73 -12.41 11.57 -1.73
C GLU A 73 -13.16 10.82 -2.83
N ALA A 74 -12.56 9.77 -3.39
CA ALA A 74 -13.21 8.91 -4.38
C ALA A 74 -14.45 8.20 -3.80
N GLU A 75 -14.32 7.63 -2.60
CA GLU A 75 -15.44 6.99 -1.90
C GLU A 75 -16.55 8.01 -1.57
N ASN A 76 -16.18 9.22 -1.15
CA ASN A 76 -17.18 10.25 -0.85
C ASN A 76 -17.95 10.69 -2.09
N LEU A 77 -17.29 10.76 -3.24
CA LEU A 77 -17.93 11.10 -4.51
C LEU A 77 -18.96 10.03 -4.89
N ASP A 78 -18.56 8.76 -4.87
CA ASP A 78 -19.45 7.63 -5.17
C ASP A 78 -20.67 7.59 -4.24
N LEU A 79 -20.45 7.73 -2.93
CA LEU A 79 -21.52 7.77 -1.94
C LEU A 79 -22.45 8.97 -2.12
N ARG A 80 -21.93 10.13 -2.56
CA ARG A 80 -22.77 11.30 -2.87
C ARG A 80 -23.63 11.05 -4.09
N GLU A 81 -23.09 10.43 -5.14
CA GLU A 81 -23.88 10.08 -6.32
C GLU A 81 -24.98 9.09 -5.98
N GLU A 82 -24.69 8.06 -5.18
CA GLU A 82 -25.69 7.10 -4.70
C GLU A 82 -26.76 7.79 -3.84
N TYR A 83 -26.34 8.67 -2.93
CA TYR A 83 -27.26 9.44 -2.10
C TYR A 83 -28.19 10.34 -2.94
N ASP A 84 -27.62 11.09 -3.90
CA ASP A 84 -28.37 11.97 -4.78
C ASP A 84 -29.35 11.18 -5.65
N PHE A 85 -28.94 10.01 -6.16
CA PHE A 85 -29.83 9.10 -6.87
C PHE A 85 -30.96 8.61 -5.95
N ALA A 86 -30.63 8.16 -4.74
CA ALA A 86 -31.62 7.65 -3.78
C ALA A 86 -32.67 8.70 -3.38
N GLN A 87 -32.29 9.99 -3.39
CA GLN A 87 -33.23 11.11 -3.15
C GLN A 87 -34.06 11.50 -4.37
N SER A 88 -33.67 11.06 -5.57
CA SER A 88 -34.34 11.43 -6.81
C SER A 88 -35.69 10.72 -7.00
N GLU A 89 -36.59 11.36 -7.77
CA GLU A 89 -37.85 10.73 -8.19
C GLU A 89 -37.63 9.48 -9.05
N ALA A 90 -36.48 9.39 -9.75
CA ALA A 90 -36.13 8.23 -10.55
C ALA A 90 -35.92 6.98 -9.66
N ALA A 91 -35.30 7.14 -8.49
CA ALA A 91 -35.18 6.04 -7.53
C ALA A 91 -36.54 5.61 -6.97
N VAL A 92 -37.43 6.56 -6.67
CA VAL A 92 -38.81 6.26 -6.24
C VAL A 92 -39.56 5.49 -7.33
N ALA A 93 -39.48 5.94 -8.59
CA ALA A 93 -40.09 5.24 -9.71
C ALA A 93 -39.52 3.82 -9.85
N GLN A 94 -38.19 3.68 -9.81
CA GLN A 94 -37.54 2.38 -9.94
C GLN A 94 -37.94 1.41 -8.81
N TRP A 95 -38.06 1.90 -7.57
CA TRP A 95 -38.57 1.12 -6.45
C TRP A 95 -40.05 0.74 -6.66
N ALA A 96 -40.88 1.69 -7.07
CA ALA A 96 -42.30 1.48 -7.30
C ALA A 96 -42.55 0.38 -8.35
N HIS A 97 -41.76 0.33 -9.42
CA HIS A 97 -41.90 -0.69 -10.47
C HIS A 97 -41.33 -2.04 -10.03
N ARG A 98 -40.14 -2.05 -9.40
CA ARG A 98 -39.44 -3.30 -9.05
C ARG A 98 -40.07 -3.98 -7.85
N GLU A 99 -40.23 -3.24 -6.76
CA GLU A 99 -40.66 -3.77 -5.46
C GLU A 99 -42.15 -3.53 -5.24
N GLY A 100 -42.62 -2.32 -5.51
CA GLY A 100 -44.03 -1.95 -5.33
C GLY A 100 -44.99 -2.60 -6.33
N LYS A 101 -44.48 -3.12 -7.46
CA LYS A 101 -45.26 -3.58 -8.63
C LYS A 101 -46.29 -2.55 -9.12
N MET A 102 -46.01 -1.28 -8.86
CA MET A 102 -46.82 -0.14 -9.29
C MET A 102 -46.43 0.23 -10.72
N VAL A 103 -47.43 0.65 -11.50
CA VAL A 103 -47.29 1.08 -12.89
C VAL A 103 -47.84 2.49 -13.05
N ARG A 104 -47.27 3.28 -13.95
CA ARG A 104 -47.79 4.61 -14.28
C ARG A 104 -49.06 4.51 -15.13
N GLU A 105 -49.78 5.63 -15.26
CA GLU A 105 -50.90 5.71 -16.21
C GLU A 105 -50.45 5.36 -17.62
N GLY A 106 -51.12 4.38 -18.23
CA GLY A 106 -50.82 3.89 -19.58
C GLY A 106 -49.84 2.71 -19.65
N GLU A 107 -49.21 2.32 -18.53
CA GLU A 107 -48.35 1.14 -18.47
C GLU A 107 -49.14 -0.14 -18.14
N ILE A 108 -48.73 -1.27 -18.71
CA ILE A 108 -49.38 -2.59 -18.52
C ILE A 108 -48.42 -3.49 -17.73
N LEU A 109 -48.83 -3.91 -16.53
CA LEU A 109 -48.09 -4.89 -15.73
C LEU A 109 -48.28 -6.29 -16.34
N VAL A 110 -47.22 -6.88 -16.86
CA VAL A 110 -47.22 -8.26 -17.38
C VAL A 110 -46.63 -9.20 -16.34
N ILE A 111 -47.43 -10.15 -15.84
CA ILE A 111 -46.97 -11.20 -14.94
C ILE A 111 -46.88 -12.50 -15.75
N PRO A 112 -45.66 -12.98 -16.09
CA PRO A 112 -45.52 -14.24 -16.80
C PRO A 112 -45.90 -15.40 -15.88
N ILE A 113 -46.94 -16.14 -16.26
CA ILE A 113 -47.35 -17.37 -15.58
C ILE A 113 -46.61 -18.52 -16.26
N PRO A 114 -45.71 -19.25 -15.57
CA PRO A 114 -44.99 -20.36 -16.18
C PRO A 114 -45.97 -21.45 -16.64
N GLY A 115 -45.92 -21.79 -17.92
CA GLY A 115 -46.79 -22.79 -18.56
C GLY A 115 -48.10 -22.24 -19.16
N TYR A 116 -48.37 -20.94 -19.04
CA TYR A 116 -49.52 -20.30 -19.70
C TYR A 116 -49.15 -19.83 -21.11
N GLN A 117 -49.63 -20.53 -22.14
CA GLN A 117 -49.60 -20.07 -23.52
C GLN A 117 -50.93 -19.35 -23.81
N PRO A 118 -50.97 -18.01 -23.94
CA PRO A 118 -52.21 -17.34 -24.30
C PRO A 118 -52.66 -17.81 -25.68
N THR A 119 -53.91 -18.25 -25.80
CA THR A 119 -54.57 -18.43 -27.11
C THR A 119 -54.79 -17.04 -27.70
N ILE A 120 -53.84 -16.58 -28.50
CA ILE A 120 -53.91 -15.29 -29.19
C ILE A 120 -54.95 -15.41 -30.30
N SER A 121 -56.05 -14.64 -30.21
CA SER A 121 -56.99 -14.44 -31.31
C SER A 121 -56.25 -13.82 -32.50
N ALA A 122 -56.59 -14.26 -33.71
CA ALA A 122 -55.86 -14.12 -34.97
C ALA A 122 -55.66 -12.70 -35.55
N ASP A 123 -55.70 -11.63 -34.75
CA ASP A 123 -55.54 -10.24 -35.20
C ASP A 123 -54.37 -9.49 -34.52
N ALA A 124 -53.40 -10.20 -33.95
CA ALA A 124 -52.17 -9.56 -33.47
C ALA A 124 -51.32 -9.06 -34.65
N PRO A 125 -50.89 -7.78 -34.68
CA PRO A 125 -49.96 -7.31 -35.71
C PRO A 125 -48.65 -8.10 -35.61
N SER A 126 -48.21 -8.65 -36.74
CA SER A 126 -46.98 -9.43 -36.87
C SER A 126 -45.81 -8.68 -36.25
N THR A 127 -45.37 -9.11 -35.07
CA THR A 127 -44.14 -8.61 -34.46
C THR A 127 -42.99 -9.13 -35.34
N PRO A 128 -42.09 -8.27 -35.86
CA PRO A 128 -40.96 -8.76 -36.63
C PRO A 128 -40.10 -9.64 -35.72
N THR A 129 -40.06 -10.94 -36.02
CA THR A 129 -39.14 -11.87 -35.36
C THR A 129 -37.73 -11.41 -35.70
N PRO A 130 -36.89 -11.05 -34.70
CA PRO A 130 -35.48 -10.79 -34.97
C PRO A 130 -34.89 -12.09 -35.52
N SER A 131 -34.39 -12.04 -36.75
CA SER A 131 -33.64 -13.15 -37.31
C SER A 131 -32.41 -13.36 -36.42
N PRO A 132 -32.14 -14.58 -35.92
CA PRO A 132 -30.93 -14.83 -35.15
C PRO A 132 -29.72 -14.38 -35.99
N PRO A 133 -28.71 -13.75 -35.39
CA PRO A 133 -27.51 -13.39 -36.11
C PRO A 133 -26.99 -14.65 -36.79
N GLN A 134 -26.97 -14.61 -38.11
CA GLN A 134 -26.51 -15.73 -38.91
C GLN A 134 -25.02 -15.84 -38.63
N ARG A 135 -24.68 -16.78 -37.75
CA ARG A 135 -23.30 -17.10 -37.40
C ARG A 135 -22.59 -17.40 -38.72
N GLY A 136 -21.67 -16.53 -39.09
CA GLY A 136 -20.90 -16.70 -40.32
C GLY A 136 -20.19 -18.05 -40.29
N PRO A 137 -19.93 -18.68 -41.44
CA PRO A 137 -19.23 -19.97 -41.51
C PRO A 137 -17.77 -19.95 -41.01
N ASP A 138 -17.30 -18.83 -40.44
CA ASP A 138 -15.92 -18.59 -40.03
C ASP A 138 -15.75 -18.36 -38.51
N GLU A 139 -16.79 -18.56 -37.69
CA GLU A 139 -16.62 -18.67 -36.22
C GLU A 139 -16.06 -20.05 -35.88
N ASP A 140 -14.86 -20.33 -36.39
CA ASP A 140 -13.99 -21.37 -35.86
C ASP A 140 -13.72 -21.02 -34.39
N GLU A 141 -14.04 -21.96 -33.50
CA GLU A 141 -13.92 -21.84 -32.06
C GLU A 141 -12.53 -21.37 -31.67
N VAL A 142 -12.35 -20.06 -31.48
CA VAL A 142 -11.13 -19.51 -30.87
C VAL A 142 -11.04 -20.14 -29.49
N PRO A 143 -10.03 -20.99 -29.22
CA PRO A 143 -9.92 -21.66 -27.94
C PRO A 143 -9.82 -20.61 -26.84
N THR A 144 -10.55 -20.77 -25.74
CA THR A 144 -10.64 -19.76 -24.67
C THR A 144 -9.26 -19.28 -24.16
N TRP A 145 -8.21 -20.11 -24.27
CA TRP A 145 -6.85 -19.72 -23.90
C TRP A 145 -6.20 -18.66 -24.81
N HIS A 146 -6.59 -18.57 -26.09
CA HIS A 146 -6.16 -17.49 -27.00
C HIS A 146 -6.68 -16.13 -26.52
N LEU A 147 -7.94 -16.07 -26.07
CA LEU A 147 -8.55 -14.85 -25.50
C LEU A 147 -7.83 -14.40 -24.23
N TRP A 148 -7.45 -15.34 -23.36
CA TRP A 148 -6.66 -14.99 -22.18
C TRP A 148 -5.28 -14.44 -22.56
N TRP A 149 -4.63 -15.05 -23.55
CA TRP A 149 -3.32 -14.60 -24.00
C TRP A 149 -3.33 -13.16 -24.54
N SER A 150 -4.31 -12.83 -25.39
CA SER A 150 -4.41 -11.49 -25.97
C SER A 150 -4.64 -10.41 -24.90
N LEU A 151 -5.36 -10.72 -23.82
CA LEU A 151 -5.58 -9.76 -22.72
C LEU A 151 -4.30 -9.40 -21.96
N PHE A 152 -3.35 -10.33 -21.84
CA PHE A 152 -2.13 -10.09 -21.08
C PHE A 152 -0.96 -9.58 -21.94
N PHE A 153 -0.94 -9.96 -23.22
CA PHE A 153 0.23 -9.74 -24.07
C PHE A 153 -0.07 -8.94 -25.35
N ASP A 154 -1.33 -8.59 -25.61
CA ASP A 154 -1.81 -7.81 -26.77
C ASP A 154 -1.13 -8.22 -28.10
N SER A 155 -0.94 -9.53 -28.26
CA SER A 155 -0.24 -10.17 -29.37
C SER A 155 -0.74 -11.59 -29.57
N ASP A 156 -0.55 -12.13 -30.77
CA ASP A 156 -0.93 -13.51 -31.08
C ASP A 156 -0.10 -14.51 -30.27
N PRO A 157 -0.72 -15.58 -29.75
CA PRO A 157 0.02 -16.59 -29.01
C PRO A 157 1.00 -17.34 -29.91
N PRO A 158 2.12 -17.81 -29.34
CA PRO A 158 3.10 -18.57 -30.08
C PRO A 158 2.48 -19.90 -30.56
N GLY A 159 2.47 -20.11 -31.88
CA GLY A 159 1.98 -21.34 -32.52
C GLY A 159 0.65 -21.24 -33.24
N SER A 160 0.19 -20.02 -33.55
CA SER A 160 -0.80 -19.75 -34.61
C SER A 160 -0.23 -19.96 -36.01
#